data_AF-A0A4R8UGX1-F1
#
_entry.id   AF-A0A4R8UGX1-F1
#
_cell.length_a   1.000
_cell.length_b   1.000
_cell.length_c   1.000
_cell.angle_alpha   90.00
_cell.angle_beta   90.00
_cell.angle_gamma   90.00
#
_symmetry.space_group_name_H-M   'P 1'
#
loop_
_entity.id
_entity.type
_entity.pdbx_description
1 polymer ?
#
loop_
_entity_poly.entity_id
_entity_poly.type
_entity_poly.pdbx_seq_one_letter_code
_entity_poly.pdbx_strand_id
1 'polypeptide(L)' 'MSFESDPGHGHSTAAWTAVTIMLLAFTIGTVAFFLELEWLVWASVALLLVGAAVGWIMAKVGHGVGGSKSASESH' A
#
# COMPACT_ATOMS: atom_id res chain seq x y z
N MET A 1 34.16 -1.22 -11.11
CA MET A 1 32.71 -1.05 -11.17
C MET A 1 32.08 -2.07 -10.24
N SER A 2 31.85 -1.71 -8.98
CA SER A 2 30.82 -2.40 -8.19
C SER A 2 29.48 -2.07 -8.87
N PHE A 3 28.74 -3.12 -9.24
CA PHE A 3 27.31 -2.98 -9.49
C PHE A 3 26.68 -2.73 -8.13
N GLU A 4 26.75 -1.48 -7.68
CA GLU A 4 26.16 -1.01 -6.43
C GLU A 4 24.66 -1.28 -6.53
N SER A 5 24.24 -2.41 -5.99
CA SER A 5 22.83 -2.75 -5.85
C SER A 5 22.31 -1.83 -4.77
N ASP A 6 21.65 -0.75 -5.20
CA ASP A 6 21.12 0.31 -4.35
C ASP A 6 20.39 -0.30 -3.13
N PRO A 7 20.97 -0.17 -1.92
CA PRO A 7 20.40 -0.74 -0.70
C PRO A 7 19.03 -0.15 -0.31
N GLY A 8 18.54 0.85 -1.04
CA GLY A 8 17.32 1.61 -0.78
C GLY A 8 16.20 1.48 -1.84
N HIS A 9 16.34 0.67 -2.89
CA HIS A 9 15.32 0.56 -3.96
C HIS A 9 14.04 -0.23 -3.58
N GLY A 10 13.93 -0.69 -2.33
CA GLY A 10 12.84 -1.52 -1.83
C GLY A 10 12.32 -1.06 -0.47
N HIS A 11 11.85 0.18 -0.35
CA HIS A 11 11.22 0.68 0.88
C HIS A 11 9.78 0.14 1.08
N SER A 12 9.68 -1.20 1.08
CA SER A 12 8.48 -2.01 1.34
C SER A 12 7.56 -2.15 0.12
N THR A 13 7.71 -3.23 -0.66
CA THR A 13 6.67 -3.74 -1.59
C THR A 13 5.29 -3.81 -0.91
N ALA A 14 5.30 -4.02 0.40
CA ALA A 14 4.16 -3.84 1.29
C ALA A 14 3.52 -2.44 1.21
N ALA A 15 4.31 -1.36 1.35
CA ALA A 15 3.80 0.01 1.24
C ALA A 15 3.22 0.28 -0.16
N TRP A 16 3.92 -0.14 -1.22
CA TRP A 16 3.42 0.05 -2.59
C TRP A 16 2.13 -0.75 -2.86
N THR A 17 1.99 -1.94 -2.26
CA THR A 17 0.76 -2.74 -2.36
C THR A 17 -0.43 -2.01 -1.75
N ALA A 18 -0.28 -1.44 -0.54
CA ALA A 18 -1.35 -0.67 0.09
C ALA A 18 -1.73 0.56 -0.75
N VAL A 19 -0.74 1.30 -1.28
CA VAL A 19 -0.97 2.47 -2.13
C VAL A 19 -1.71 2.09 -3.42
N THR A 20 -1.28 1.03 -4.10
CA THR A 20 -1.95 0.56 -5.33
C THR A 20 -3.40 0.15 -5.08
N ILE A 21 -3.68 -0.54 -3.97
CA ILE A 21 -5.07 -0.90 -3.61
C ILE A 21 -5.90 0.37 -3.38
N MET A 22 -5.36 1.35 -2.65
CA MET A 22 -6.06 2.61 -2.40
C MET A 22 -6.34 3.38 -3.68
N LEU A 23 -5.35 3.49 -4.58
CA LEU A 23 -5.52 4.15 -5.87
C LEU A 23 -6.61 3.47 -6.71
N LEU A 24 -6.59 2.14 -6.79
CA LEU A 24 -7.63 1.37 -7.49
C LEU A 24 -9.02 1.63 -6.89
N ALA A 25 -9.15 1.62 -5.57
CA ALA A 25 -10.42 1.90 -4.90
C ALA A 25 -10.96 3.29 -5.25
N PHE A 26 -10.11 4.32 -5.25
CA PHE A 26 -10.51 5.67 -5.64
C PHE A 26 -10.86 5.78 -7.12
N THR A 27 -10.08 5.15 -8.01
CA THR A 27 -10.36 5.14 -9.45
C THR A 27 -11.70 4.47 -9.74
N ILE A 28 -11.95 3.28 -9.20
CA ILE A 28 -13.22 2.56 -9.37
C ILE A 28 -14.37 3.37 -8.77
N GLY A 29 -14.21 3.90 -7.56
CA GLY A 29 -15.23 4.70 -6.90
C GLY A 29 -15.60 5.95 -7.67
N THR A 30 -14.63 6.65 -8.26
CA THR A 30 -14.86 7.85 -9.08
C THR A 30 -15.64 7.50 -10.35
N VAL A 31 -15.24 6.45 -11.06
CA VAL A 31 -15.95 5.97 -12.26
C VAL A 31 -17.36 5.49 -11.92
N ALA A 32 -17.52 4.73 -10.83
CA ALA A 32 -18.81 4.24 -10.36
C ALA A 32 -19.77 5.38 -10.00
N PHE A 33 -19.27 6.40 -9.31
CA PHE A 33 -20.05 7.58 -8.95
C PHE A 33 -20.49 8.36 -10.19
N PHE A 34 -19.60 8.53 -11.17
CA PHE A 34 -19.93 9.18 -12.44
C PHE A 34 -21.00 8.43 -13.25
N LEU A 35 -21.02 7.10 -13.14
CA LEU A 35 -21.99 6.23 -13.84
C LEU A 35 -23.26 5.94 -13.02
N GLU A 36 -23.45 6.58 -11.85
CA GLU A 36 -24.58 6.35 -10.93
C GLU A 36 -24.72 4.87 -10.48
N LEU A 37 -23.62 4.12 -10.46
CA LEU A 37 -23.58 2.73 -10.03
C LEU A 37 -23.42 2.63 -8.50
N GLU A 38 -24.52 2.88 -7.80
CA GLU A 38 -24.53 3.03 -6.33
C GLU A 38 -23.92 1.83 -5.59
N TRP A 39 -24.24 0.60 -6.02
CA TRP A 39 -23.66 -0.62 -5.43
C TRP A 39 -22.13 -0.69 -5.58
N LEU A 40 -21.58 -0.20 -6.69
CA LEU A 40 -20.16 -0.25 -6.99
C LEU A 40 -19.38 0.84 -6.23
N VAL A 41 -20.03 1.97 -5.92
CA VAL A 41 -19.48 3.00 -5.02
C VAL A 41 -19.26 2.39 -3.63
N TRP A 42 -20.26 1.70 -3.07
CA TRP A 42 -20.13 1.03 -1.77
C TRP A 42 -19.08 -0.10 -1.79
N ALA A 43 -19.00 -0.87 -2.87
CA ALA A 43 -17.94 -1.86 -3.05
C ALA A 43 -16.53 -1.23 -3.06
N SER A 44 -16.39 -0.04 -3.66
CA SER A 44 -15.12 0.70 -3.69
C SER A 44 -14.73 1.23 -2.31
N VAL A 45 -15.69 1.67 -1.49
CA VAL A 45 -15.46 2.05 -0.10
C VAL A 45 -14.97 0.84 0.71
N ALA A 46 -15.60 -0.32 0.56
CA ALA A 46 -15.15 -1.56 1.20
C ALA A 46 -13.72 -1.91 0.78
N LEU A 47 -13.39 -1.79 -0.51
CA LEU A 47 -12.04 -2.04 -1.03
C LEU A 47 -11.00 -1.06 -0.44
N LEU A 48 -11.37 0.21 -0.28
CA LEU A 48 -10.51 1.21 0.35
C LEU A 48 -10.17 0.85 1.80
N LEU A 49 -11.17 0.37 2.56
CA LEU A 49 -10.98 -0.10 3.93
C LEU A 49 -10.07 -1.33 4.00
N VAL A 50 -10.19 -2.24 3.04
CA VAL A 50 -9.26 -3.39 2.91
C VAL A 50 -7.84 -2.91 2.65
N GLY A 51 -7.63 -1.94 1.74
CA GLY A 51 -6.32 -1.35 1.50
C GLY A 51 -5.71 -0.69 2.74
N ALA A 52 -6.53 0.04 3.50
CA ALA A 52 -6.12 0.65 4.77
C ALA A 52 -5.76 -0.40 5.83
N ALA A 53 -6.56 -1.45 5.96
CA ALA A 53 -6.29 -2.56 6.88
C ALA A 53 -4.99 -3.28 6.52
N VAL A 54 -4.75 -3.53 5.23
CA VAL A 54 -3.51 -4.12 4.71
C VAL A 54 -2.30 -3.24 5.06
N GLY A 55 -2.37 -1.93 4.81
CA GLY A 55 -1.33 -0.97 5.21
C GLY A 55 -1.07 -0.95 6.71
N TRP A 56 -2.14 -0.97 7.53
CA TRP A 56 -2.04 -1.00 8.98
C TRP A 56 -1.41 -2.29 9.52
N ILE A 57 -1.80 -3.45 8.98
CA ILE A 57 -1.22 -4.74 9.33
C ILE A 57 0.28 -4.73 9.01
N MET A 58 0.67 -4.30 7.81
CA MET A 58 2.09 -4.27 7.41
C MET A 58 2.93 -3.30 8.26
N ALA A 59 2.33 -2.19 8.73
CA ALA A 59 2.96 -1.33 9.72
C ALA A 59 3.22 -2.06 11.05
N LYS A 60 2.27 -2.90 11.48
CA LYS A 60 2.33 -3.70 12.70
C LYS A 60 3.29 -4.89 12.63
N VAL A 61 3.47 -5.53 11.47
CA VAL A 61 4.37 -6.70 11.32
C VAL A 61 5.86 -6.29 11.19
N GLY A 62 6.19 -4.99 11.30
CA GLY A 62 7.59 -4.52 11.24
C GLY A 62 8.13 -4.29 9.83
N HIS A 63 7.27 -4.35 8.81
CA HIS A 63 7.55 -3.84 7.45
C HIS A 63 7.19 -2.36 7.29
N GLY A 64 6.68 -1.73 8.35
CA GLY A 64 6.41 -0.30 8.44
C GLY A 64 7.64 0.50 8.85
N VAL A 65 7.69 1.73 8.35
CA VAL A 65 8.68 2.77 8.67
C VAL A 65 8.79 2.92 10.19
N GLY A 66 9.85 2.36 10.80
CA GLY A 66 10.08 2.40 12.26
C GLY A 66 10.19 1.05 12.97
N GLY A 67 9.96 -0.07 12.29
CA GLY A 67 10.26 -1.40 12.84
C GLY A 67 11.77 -1.61 12.97
N SER A 68 12.24 -2.01 14.15
CA SER A 68 13.64 -2.26 14.55
C SER A 68 14.43 -3.27 13.70
N LYS A 69 13.94 -3.65 12.51
CA LYS A 69 14.64 -4.48 11.52
C LYS A 69 15.32 -3.67 10.41
N SER A 70 15.19 -2.33 10.40
CA SER A 70 15.95 -1.46 9.49
C SER A 70 17.29 -0.97 10.07
N ALA A 71 17.67 -1.41 11.27
CA ALA A 71 18.88 -0.95 11.97
C ALA A 71 19.90 -2.07 12.26
N SER A 72 19.83 -3.22 11.58
CA SER A 72 20.68 -4.38 11.90
C SER A 72 21.54 -4.92 10.77
N GLU A 73 21.96 -4.11 9.81
CA GLU A 73 23.19 -4.42 9.06
C GLU A 73 24.06 -3.16 8.94
N SER A 74 24.62 -2.79 10.08
CA SER A 74 25.95 -2.19 10.10
C SER A 74 26.97 -3.32 9.95
N HIS A 75 27.43 -3.57 8.72
CA HIS A 75 28.72 -4.21 8.45
C HIS A 75 29.27 -3.71 7.11
#